data_AF-B8LZZ2-F1
#
_entry.id   AF-B8LZZ2-F1
#
_cell.length_a   1.000
_cell.length_b   1.000
_cell.length_c   1.000
_cell.angle_alpha   90.00
_cell.angle_beta   90.00
_cell.angle_gamma   90.00
#
_symmetry.space_group_name_H-M   'P 1'
#
loop_
_entity.id
_entity.type
_entity.pdbx_description
1 polymer ?
#
loop_
_entity_poly.entity_id
_entity_poly.type
_entity_poly.pdbx_seq_one_letter_code
_entity_poly.pdbx_strand_id
1 'polypeptide(L)'
;MEAYAIYSSLRSQLNSNSAALKEVQTTKTGFALCPSSPEALLALEAQKEIISAFFVNCQIERSSRWVSYRVTNVPRKIGQILNGQYSLIPVNPTLLSSEISETTGLKPTSISETTSSAVNPDTPSSSWFVNFPEGMKTPLPIQLRLFAQQAEIRKSCATNLAKARTEGGCSPQLFIGTQETPMAIDEVPTQPPTHEIISPFRSVTPPPRAPTEDPPITARAQAASEQVKPQKLLQPCQRRISLKQQYLQAISTYYITDGNPRYNAALQL
;
A
#
# COMPACT_ATOMS: atom_id res chain seq x y z
N MET A 1 9.78 5.16 22.23
CA MET A 1 8.49 5.14 22.93
C MET A 1 8.25 3.72 23.40
N GLU A 2 8.06 3.50 24.69
CA GLU A 2 7.88 2.16 25.25
C GLU A 2 6.41 1.73 25.19
N ALA A 3 6.17 0.46 24.89
CA ALA A 3 4.82 -0.08 24.72
C ALA A 3 3.93 0.10 25.96
N TYR A 4 4.53 0.04 27.16
CA TYR A 4 3.82 0.26 28.41
C TYR A 4 3.32 1.72 28.56
N ALA A 5 4.11 2.70 28.15
CA ALA A 5 3.71 4.11 28.19
C ALA A 5 2.54 4.37 27.23
N ILE A 6 2.57 3.78 26.03
CA ILE A 6 1.46 3.86 25.08
C ILE A 6 0.22 3.19 25.67
N TYR A 7 0.38 1.99 26.23
CA TYR A 7 -0.72 1.26 26.86
C TYR A 7 -1.38 2.09 27.97
N SER A 8 -0.61 2.64 28.91
CA SER A 8 -1.16 3.41 30.03
C SER A 8 -1.82 4.71 29.56
N SER A 9 -1.19 5.46 28.65
CA SER A 9 -1.74 6.72 28.13
C SER A 9 -2.95 6.51 27.20
N LEU A 10 -2.95 5.48 26.35
CA LEU A 10 -4.10 5.20 25.49
C LEU A 10 -5.29 4.71 26.33
N ARG A 11 -5.01 3.92 27.37
CA ARG A 11 -6.04 3.39 28.26
C ARG A 11 -6.77 4.49 29.04
N SER A 12 -6.10 5.58 29.40
CA SER A 12 -6.78 6.74 30.02
C SER A 12 -7.68 7.49 29.04
N GLN A 13 -7.36 7.51 27.74
CA GLN A 13 -8.19 8.16 26.71
C GLN A 13 -9.41 7.34 26.29
N LEU A 14 -9.34 6.01 26.41
CA LEU A 14 -10.46 5.11 26.06
C LEU A 14 -11.61 5.12 27.07
N ASN A 15 -11.47 5.82 28.22
CA ASN A 15 -12.51 5.98 29.24
C ASN A 15 -13.15 4.64 29.67
N SER A 16 -14.46 4.48 29.48
CA SER A 16 -15.23 3.26 29.78
C SER A 16 -14.77 2.04 28.97
N ASN A 17 -14.13 2.25 27.81
CA ASN A 17 -13.57 1.19 26.97
C ASN A 17 -12.12 0.84 27.33
N SER A 18 -11.57 1.41 28.40
CA SER A 18 -10.20 1.13 28.86
C SER A 18 -9.92 -0.35 29.11
N ALA A 19 -10.92 -1.13 29.53
CA ALA A 19 -10.79 -2.58 29.73
C ALA A 19 -10.75 -3.40 28.43
N ALA A 20 -11.12 -2.79 27.30
CA ALA A 20 -11.09 -3.44 26.00
C ALA A 20 -9.66 -3.66 25.49
N LEU A 21 -8.71 -2.81 25.89
CA LEU A 21 -7.30 -2.94 25.55
C LEU A 21 -6.58 -3.79 26.61
N LYS A 22 -6.08 -4.95 26.21
CA LYS A 22 -5.34 -5.88 27.07
C LYS A 22 -3.87 -5.47 27.21
N GLU A 23 -3.24 -5.20 26.08
CA GLU A 23 -1.83 -4.84 26.00
C GLU A 23 -1.52 -4.14 24.68
N VAL A 24 -0.33 -3.53 24.62
CA VAL A 24 0.26 -2.98 23.40
C VAL A 24 1.57 -3.72 23.15
N GLN A 25 1.76 -4.22 21.93
CA GLN A 25 2.99 -4.89 21.52
C GLN A 25 3.77 -4.04 20.54
N THR A 26 5.08 -3.90 20.76
CA THR A 26 5.97 -3.30 19.76
C THR A 26 6.20 -4.28 18.63
N THR A 27 6.03 -3.80 17.39
CA THR A 27 6.35 -4.54 16.18
C THR A 27 7.49 -3.84 15.44
N LYS A 28 8.05 -4.50 14.42
CA LYS A 28 9.13 -3.91 13.60
C LYS A 28 8.75 -2.57 12.96
N THR A 29 7.46 -2.33 12.74
CA THR A 29 6.95 -1.18 11.97
C THR A 29 5.97 -0.30 12.74
N GLY A 30 5.81 -0.50 14.05
CA GLY A 30 4.84 0.26 14.85
C GLY A 30 4.35 -0.53 16.05
N PHE A 31 3.06 -0.41 16.38
CA PHE A 31 2.46 -1.04 17.55
C PHE A 31 1.25 -1.88 17.14
N ALA A 32 1.06 -3.01 17.82
CA ALA A 32 -0.15 -3.81 17.75
C ALA A 32 -0.96 -3.62 19.04
N LEU A 33 -2.22 -3.19 18.89
CA LEU A 33 -3.15 -3.09 20.00
C LEU A 33 -3.86 -4.44 20.16
N CYS A 34 -3.72 -5.06 21.34
CA CYS A 34 -4.29 -6.37 21.60
C CYS A 34 -5.61 -6.22 22.36
N PRO A 35 -6.75 -6.58 21.76
CA PRO A 35 -8.04 -6.58 22.46
C PRO A 35 -8.10 -7.70 23.50
N SER A 36 -8.86 -7.49 24.57
CA SER A 36 -9.09 -8.49 25.62
C SER A 36 -10.01 -9.64 25.18
N SER A 37 -10.89 -9.41 24.21
CA SER A 37 -11.86 -10.37 23.65
C SER A 37 -12.35 -9.93 22.25
N PRO A 38 -13.11 -10.76 21.51
CA PRO A 38 -13.75 -10.36 20.26
C PRO A 38 -14.71 -9.17 20.40
N GLU A 39 -15.45 -9.09 21.50
CA GLU A 39 -16.36 -7.97 21.81
C GLU A 39 -15.56 -6.69 22.09
N ALA A 40 -14.45 -6.82 22.82
CA ALA A 40 -13.52 -5.72 23.06
C ALA A 40 -12.90 -5.19 21.76
N LEU A 41 -12.68 -6.05 20.76
CA LEU A 41 -12.21 -5.61 19.44
C LEU A 41 -13.22 -4.70 18.76
N LEU A 42 -14.52 -5.04 18.80
CA LEU A 42 -15.58 -4.18 18.26
C LEU A 42 -15.65 -2.83 18.99
N ALA A 43 -15.49 -2.85 20.32
CA ALA A 43 -15.45 -1.63 21.12
C ALA A 43 -14.23 -0.75 20.75
N LEU A 44 -13.06 -1.33 20.52
CA LEU A 44 -11.88 -0.60 20.06
C LEU A 44 -12.04 -0.07 18.63
N GLU A 45 -12.67 -0.83 17.74
CA GLU A 45 -12.97 -0.38 16.37
C GLU A 45 -13.91 0.83 16.36
N ALA A 46 -14.89 0.88 17.27
CA ALA A 46 -15.77 2.03 17.46
C ALA A 46 -15.06 3.27 18.04
N GLN A 47 -13.83 3.13 18.54
CA GLN A 47 -13.00 4.22 19.07
C GLN A 47 -11.83 4.58 18.15
N LYS A 48 -11.92 4.20 16.87
CA LYS A 48 -10.84 4.38 15.89
C LYS A 48 -10.39 5.83 15.79
N GLU A 49 -11.31 6.79 15.86
CA GLU A 49 -11.01 8.22 15.77
C GLU A 49 -10.17 8.69 16.96
N ILE A 50 -10.47 8.23 18.18
CA ILE A 50 -9.69 8.55 19.39
C ILE A 50 -8.29 7.97 19.29
N ILE A 51 -8.21 6.68 18.93
CA ILE A 51 -6.92 6.00 18.77
C ILE A 51 -6.10 6.68 17.65
N SER A 52 -6.75 7.13 16.57
CA SER A 52 -6.09 7.81 15.45
C SER A 52 -5.57 9.19 15.86
N ALA A 53 -6.32 9.92 16.69
CA ALA A 53 -5.91 11.19 17.24
C ALA A 53 -4.72 11.04 18.20
N PHE A 54 -4.69 9.97 19.01
CA PHE A 54 -3.60 9.70 19.96
C PHE A 54 -2.24 9.58 19.26
N PHE A 55 -2.17 8.83 18.15
CA PHE A 55 -0.90 8.57 17.47
C PHE A 55 -0.52 9.62 16.42
N VAL A 56 -1.43 10.56 16.08
CA VAL A 56 -1.28 11.60 15.05
C VAL A 56 -0.90 11.04 13.67
N ASN A 57 -1.78 11.21 12.68
CA ASN A 57 -1.56 10.75 11.29
C ASN A 57 -1.25 9.25 11.17
N CYS A 58 -1.82 8.40 12.03
CA CYS A 58 -1.62 6.95 11.95
C CYS A 58 -2.74 6.27 11.14
N GLN A 59 -2.39 5.17 10.47
CA GLN A 59 -3.40 4.28 9.90
C GLN A 59 -3.65 3.10 10.85
N ILE A 60 -4.89 3.01 11.34
CA ILE A 60 -5.34 1.89 12.16
C ILE A 60 -6.06 0.89 11.26
N GLU A 61 -5.53 -0.33 11.27
CA GLU A 61 -6.09 -1.46 10.54
C GLU A 61 -6.33 -2.62 11.51
N ARG A 62 -7.43 -3.36 11.29
CA ARG A 62 -7.72 -4.59 12.03
C ARG A 62 -6.71 -5.65 11.62
N SER A 63 -5.98 -6.21 12.60
CA SER A 63 -5.18 -7.41 12.36
C SER A 63 -6.12 -8.52 11.88
N SER A 64 -5.96 -8.88 10.62
CA SER A 64 -6.77 -9.89 9.97
C SER A 64 -5.83 -10.76 9.16
N ARG A 65 -6.14 -12.05 9.08
CA ARG A 65 -5.42 -12.93 8.17
C ARG A 65 -5.91 -12.63 6.76
N TRP A 66 -5.15 -11.80 6.06
CA TRP A 66 -5.41 -11.44 4.68
C TRP A 66 -4.28 -11.91 3.79
N VAL A 67 -4.63 -12.23 2.55
CA VAL A 67 -3.67 -12.37 1.47
C VAL A 67 -3.58 -11.02 0.78
N SER A 68 -2.42 -10.37 0.88
CA SER A 68 -2.16 -9.08 0.26
C SER A 68 -1.51 -9.24 -1.10
N TYR A 69 -1.98 -8.46 -2.07
CA TYR A 69 -1.37 -8.33 -3.38
C TYR A 69 -1.00 -6.87 -3.61
N ARG A 70 0.16 -6.65 -4.22
CA ARG A 70 0.52 -5.36 -4.81
C ARG A 70 0.10 -5.40 -6.28
N VAL A 71 -0.78 -4.48 -6.66
CA VAL A 71 -1.24 -4.28 -8.03
C VAL A 71 -0.58 -3.01 -8.55
N THR A 72 0.20 -3.12 -9.62
CA THR A 72 0.89 -1.99 -10.25
C THR A 72 0.30 -1.71 -11.63
N ASN A 73 0.63 -0.53 -12.18
CA ASN A 73 0.16 -0.08 -13.50
C ASN A 73 -1.37 0.12 -13.60
N VAL A 74 -2.01 0.53 -12.49
CA VAL A 74 -3.43 0.93 -12.49
C VAL A 74 -3.52 2.37 -12.99
N PRO A 75 -4.38 2.71 -13.97
CA PRO A 75 -4.50 4.10 -14.43
C PRO A 75 -4.99 5.01 -13.30
N ARG A 76 -4.49 6.26 -13.23
CA ARG A 76 -4.96 7.23 -12.22
C ARG A 76 -6.33 7.82 -12.53
N LYS A 77 -6.66 7.92 -13.81
CA LYS A 77 -7.94 8.44 -14.30
C LYS A 77 -8.47 7.50 -15.37
N ILE A 78 -9.79 7.34 -15.38
CA ILE A 78 -10.50 6.60 -16.42
C ILE A 78 -11.53 7.49 -17.08
N GLY A 79 -11.81 7.21 -18.35
CA GLY A 79 -12.91 7.85 -19.07
C GLY A 79 -14.25 7.34 -18.56
N GLN A 80 -15.15 8.26 -18.23
CA GLN A 80 -16.54 7.96 -17.92
C GLN A 80 -17.42 8.71 -18.92
N ILE A 81 -18.44 8.02 -19.44
CA ILE A 81 -19.50 8.64 -20.23
C ILE A 81 -20.77 8.60 -19.38
N LEU A 82 -21.29 9.78 -19.03
CA LEU A 82 -22.54 9.94 -18.30
C LEU A 82 -23.41 10.92 -19.08
N ASN A 83 -24.65 10.54 -19.38
CA ASN A 83 -25.60 11.37 -20.13
C ASN A 83 -25.05 11.89 -21.48
N GLY A 84 -24.27 11.07 -22.18
CA GLY A 84 -23.66 11.42 -23.47
C GLY A 84 -22.43 12.34 -23.36
N GLN A 85 -22.04 12.77 -22.15
CA GLN A 85 -20.86 13.61 -21.93
C GLN A 85 -19.68 12.77 -21.43
N TYR A 86 -18.52 12.94 -22.06
CA TYR A 86 -17.27 12.31 -21.65
C TYR A 86 -16.56 13.15 -20.59
N SER A 87 -16.08 12.50 -19.53
CA SER A 87 -15.24 13.10 -18.49
C SER A 87 -14.15 12.12 -18.05
N LEU A 88 -13.10 12.64 -17.42
CA LEU A 88 -12.07 11.83 -16.77
C LEU A 88 -12.30 11.85 -15.26
N ILE A 89 -12.58 10.68 -14.68
CA ILE A 89 -12.74 10.53 -13.23
C ILE A 89 -11.52 9.85 -12.62
N PRO A 90 -11.11 10.23 -11.39
CA PRO A 90 -10.03 9.56 -10.69
C PRO A 90 -10.42 8.13 -10.31
N VAL A 91 -9.48 7.19 -10.43
CA VAL A 91 -9.64 5.84 -9.89
C VAL A 91 -9.58 5.91 -8.36
N ASN A 92 -10.65 5.46 -7.72
CA ASN A 92 -10.78 5.40 -6.28
C ASN A 92 -10.87 3.94 -5.80
N PRO A 93 -10.73 3.66 -4.49
CA PRO A 93 -10.74 2.30 -3.95
C PRO A 93 -12.01 1.52 -4.31
N THR A 94 -13.17 2.18 -4.31
CA THR A 94 -14.47 1.55 -4.60
C THR A 94 -14.54 1.08 -6.06
N LEU A 95 -14.13 1.94 -6.99
CA LEU A 95 -14.13 1.64 -8.42
C LEU A 95 -13.15 0.50 -8.74
N LEU A 96 -11.94 0.54 -8.16
CA LEU A 96 -10.97 -0.54 -8.29
C LEU A 96 -11.47 -1.86 -7.70
N SER A 97 -12.20 -1.81 -6.57
CA SER A 97 -12.81 -2.98 -5.96
C SER A 97 -13.86 -3.63 -6.87
N SER A 98 -14.73 -2.81 -7.47
CA SER A 98 -15.73 -3.29 -8.44
C SER A 98 -15.09 -3.93 -9.65
N GLU A 99 -14.12 -3.26 -10.29
CA GLU A 99 -13.42 -3.79 -11.48
C GLU A 99 -12.72 -5.14 -11.19
N ILE A 100 -12.02 -5.25 -10.04
CA ILE A 100 -11.38 -6.50 -9.64
C ILE A 100 -12.42 -7.59 -9.40
N SER A 101 -13.53 -7.25 -8.74
CA SER A 101 -14.62 -8.20 -8.47
C SER A 101 -15.28 -8.68 -9.76
N GLU A 102 -15.51 -7.79 -10.73
CA GLU A 102 -16.07 -8.13 -12.05
C GLU A 102 -15.11 -9.00 -12.86
N THR A 103 -13.81 -8.69 -12.84
CA THR A 103 -12.81 -9.41 -13.64
C THR A 103 -12.49 -10.78 -13.06
N THR A 104 -12.52 -10.94 -11.73
CA THR A 104 -12.01 -12.14 -11.06
C THR A 104 -13.08 -12.94 -10.32
N GLY A 105 -14.26 -12.38 -10.08
CA GLY A 105 -15.29 -12.94 -9.19
C GLY A 105 -14.92 -12.89 -7.70
N LEU A 106 -13.77 -12.31 -7.33
CA LEU A 106 -13.28 -12.23 -5.96
C LEU A 106 -13.49 -10.83 -5.41
N LYS A 107 -14.12 -10.73 -4.23
CA LYS A 107 -14.37 -9.45 -3.56
C LYS A 107 -13.20 -9.07 -2.64
N PRO A 108 -12.49 -7.97 -2.90
CA PRO A 108 -11.48 -7.45 -1.98
C PRO A 108 -12.10 -7.03 -0.64
N THR A 109 -11.38 -7.26 0.46
CA THR A 109 -11.74 -6.79 1.80
C THR A 109 -11.26 -5.37 2.05
N SER A 110 -10.08 -5.02 1.53
CA SER A 110 -9.49 -3.70 1.71
C SER A 110 -8.62 -3.35 0.51
N ILE A 111 -8.66 -2.07 0.11
CA ILE A 111 -7.90 -1.52 -1.00
C ILE A 111 -7.32 -0.17 -0.55
N SER A 112 -6.01 0.00 -0.73
CA SER A 112 -5.34 1.28 -0.46
C SER A 112 -4.23 1.55 -1.45
N GLU A 113 -4.02 2.82 -1.79
CA GLU A 113 -2.91 3.22 -2.65
C GLU A 113 -1.59 3.06 -1.87
N THR A 114 -0.51 2.65 -2.54
CA THR A 114 0.80 2.59 -1.90
C THR A 114 1.32 3.99 -1.61
N THR A 115 2.03 4.19 -0.49
CA THR A 115 2.58 5.50 -0.12
C THR A 115 3.46 6.08 -1.22
N SER A 116 4.33 5.25 -1.82
CA SER A 116 5.18 5.63 -2.95
C SER A 116 4.40 6.12 -4.18
N SER A 117 3.17 5.66 -4.35
CA SER A 117 2.29 6.06 -5.45
C SER A 117 1.55 7.34 -5.09
N ALA A 118 1.05 7.44 -3.86
CA ALA A 118 0.34 8.62 -3.37
C ALA A 118 1.21 9.90 -3.40
N VAL A 119 2.51 9.80 -3.09
CA VAL A 119 3.44 10.94 -3.14
C VAL A 119 3.88 11.34 -4.55
N ASN A 120 3.55 10.54 -5.57
CA ASN A 120 3.91 10.80 -6.97
C ASN A 120 2.66 10.90 -7.87
N PRO A 121 1.75 11.87 -7.62
CA PRO A 121 0.45 11.93 -8.29
C PRO A 121 0.53 12.17 -9.80
N ASP A 122 1.66 12.69 -10.31
CA ASP A 122 1.84 13.01 -11.73
C ASP A 122 2.17 11.79 -12.61
N THR A 123 2.42 10.63 -12.01
CA THR A 123 2.63 9.41 -12.79
C THR A 123 1.34 8.97 -13.49
N PRO A 124 1.40 8.45 -14.73
CA PRO A 124 0.20 8.05 -15.46
C PRO A 124 -0.55 6.87 -14.81
N SER A 125 0.17 6.08 -14.00
CA SER A 125 -0.35 4.95 -13.27
C SER A 125 -0.01 5.01 -11.78
N SER A 126 -0.86 4.41 -10.97
CA SER A 126 -0.70 4.21 -9.54
C SER A 126 -0.46 2.73 -9.19
N SER A 127 0.00 2.51 -7.96
CA SER A 127 0.16 1.19 -7.36
C SER A 127 -0.70 1.07 -6.11
N TRP A 128 -1.29 -0.10 -5.90
CA TRP A 128 -2.27 -0.36 -4.86
C TRP A 128 -1.97 -1.64 -4.10
N PHE A 129 -2.30 -1.66 -2.82
CA PHE A 129 -2.46 -2.88 -2.05
C PHE A 129 -3.92 -3.31 -2.08
N VAL A 130 -4.14 -4.57 -2.45
CA VAL A 130 -5.46 -5.21 -2.49
C VAL A 130 -5.40 -6.42 -1.57
N ASN A 131 -6.26 -6.42 -0.56
CA ASN A 131 -6.30 -7.43 0.49
C ASN A 131 -7.56 -8.29 0.35
N PHE A 132 -7.40 -9.59 0.48
CA PHE A 132 -8.46 -10.58 0.41
C PHE A 132 -8.52 -11.43 1.68
N PRO A 133 -9.66 -12.05 2.02
CA PRO A 133 -9.72 -12.97 3.13
C PRO A 133 -8.78 -14.16 2.93
N GLU A 134 -8.20 -14.67 4.01
CA GLU A 134 -7.45 -15.93 3.98
C GLU A 134 -8.37 -17.10 3.58
N GLY A 135 -7.82 -18.09 2.88
CA GLY A 135 -8.59 -19.25 2.40
C GLY A 135 -9.16 -19.10 0.99
N MET A 136 -8.75 -18.08 0.22
CA MET A 136 -9.01 -18.05 -1.22
C MET A 136 -8.46 -19.32 -1.89
N LYS A 137 -9.35 -20.07 -2.55
CA LYS A 137 -8.99 -21.32 -3.24
C LYS A 137 -8.12 -21.06 -4.49
N THR A 138 -8.30 -19.90 -5.10
CA THR A 138 -7.61 -19.50 -6.34
C THR A 138 -6.81 -18.22 -6.11
N PRO A 139 -5.49 -18.22 -6.32
CA PRO A 139 -4.72 -16.99 -6.28
C PRO A 139 -5.06 -16.11 -7.48
N LEU A 140 -4.87 -14.80 -7.33
CA LEU A 140 -4.97 -13.88 -8.46
C LEU A 140 -3.90 -14.19 -9.53
N PRO A 141 -4.23 -14.04 -10.82
CA PRO A 141 -3.26 -14.17 -11.89
C PRO A 141 -2.19 -13.07 -11.79
N ILE A 142 -0.98 -13.34 -12.29
CA ILE A 142 0.15 -12.39 -12.28
C ILE A 142 -0.17 -11.14 -13.13
N GLN A 143 -1.02 -11.29 -14.13
CA GLN A 143 -1.46 -10.20 -14.98
C GLN A 143 -2.98 -10.16 -15.00
N LEU A 144 -3.54 -8.96 -14.81
CA LEU A 144 -4.96 -8.73 -14.83
C LEU A 144 -5.24 -7.51 -15.70
N ARG A 145 -6.27 -7.56 -16.53
CA ARG A 145 -6.69 -6.38 -17.28
C ARG A 145 -7.68 -5.62 -16.43
N LEU A 146 -7.32 -4.42 -16.01
CA LEU A 146 -8.14 -3.50 -15.22
C LEU A 146 -8.30 -2.21 -16.02
N PHE A 147 -9.53 -1.76 -16.23
CA PHE A 147 -9.84 -0.54 -17.00
C PHE A 147 -9.21 -0.55 -18.40
N ALA A 148 -9.25 -1.71 -19.06
CA ALA A 148 -8.60 -1.98 -20.35
C ALA A 148 -7.04 -1.87 -20.37
N GLN A 149 -6.40 -1.67 -19.22
CA GLN A 149 -4.94 -1.63 -19.07
C GLN A 149 -4.43 -2.90 -18.39
N GLN A 150 -3.23 -3.35 -18.78
CA GLN A 150 -2.62 -4.54 -18.17
C GLN A 150 -1.93 -4.16 -16.86
N ALA A 151 -2.53 -4.57 -15.75
CA ALA A 151 -1.97 -4.44 -14.42
C ALA A 151 -1.10 -5.67 -14.09
N GLU A 152 -0.03 -5.45 -13.34
CA GLU A 152 0.82 -6.52 -12.82
C GLU A 152 0.50 -6.75 -11.35
N ILE A 153 0.35 -8.02 -10.98
CA ILE A 153 -0.06 -8.46 -9.66
C ILE A 153 1.06 -9.30 -9.05
N ARG A 154 1.52 -8.88 -7.87
CA ARG A 154 2.50 -9.62 -7.08
C ARG A 154 1.97 -9.87 -5.68
N LYS A 155 2.06 -11.10 -5.21
CA LYS A 155 1.74 -11.42 -3.81
C LYS A 155 2.71 -10.67 -2.90
N SER A 156 2.18 -9.87 -1.98
CA SER A 156 2.97 -9.13 -1.01
C SER A 156 3.08 -9.94 0.28
N CYS A 157 4.29 -10.08 0.81
CA CYS A 157 4.47 -10.62 2.15
C CYS A 157 4.27 -9.52 3.21
N ALA A 158 3.91 -9.91 4.43
CA ALA A 158 3.64 -8.99 5.53
C ALA A 158 4.78 -7.97 5.76
N THR A 159 6.04 -8.38 5.59
CA THR A 159 7.21 -7.49 5.76
C THR A 159 7.27 -6.38 4.70
N ASN A 160 6.96 -6.68 3.44
CA ASN A 160 6.95 -5.70 2.36
C ASN A 160 5.73 -4.79 2.43
N LEU A 161 4.59 -5.32 2.87
CA LEU A 161 3.37 -4.56 3.12
C LEU A 161 3.59 -3.51 4.22
N ALA A 162 4.15 -3.93 5.35
CA ALA A 162 4.42 -3.04 6.47
C ALA A 162 5.42 -1.94 6.09
N LYS A 163 6.52 -2.31 5.41
CA LYS A 163 7.52 -1.34 4.93
C LYS A 163 6.92 -0.30 3.97
N ALA A 164 6.20 -0.76 2.95
CA ALA A 164 5.62 0.12 1.93
C ALA A 164 4.52 1.05 2.47
N ARG A 165 3.88 0.70 3.60
CA ARG A 165 2.92 1.56 4.30
C ARG A 165 3.61 2.59 5.20
N THR A 166 4.74 2.26 5.80
CA THR A 166 5.48 3.14 6.73
C THR A 166 6.50 4.07 6.07
N GLU A 167 6.77 3.94 4.77
CA GLU A 167 7.74 4.79 4.04
C GLU A 167 7.37 6.30 4.02
N GLY A 168 6.19 6.68 4.56
CA GLY A 168 5.79 8.08 4.81
C GLY A 168 6.09 8.61 6.23
N GLY A 169 6.70 7.81 7.12
CA GLY A 169 7.14 8.23 8.45
C GLY A 169 6.03 8.57 9.44
N CYS A 170 5.73 7.65 10.38
CA CYS A 170 5.24 8.07 11.70
C CYS A 170 6.44 8.67 12.43
N SER A 171 6.65 9.98 12.29
CA SER A 171 7.63 10.70 13.10
C SER A 171 7.03 10.89 14.51
N PRO A 172 7.66 10.38 15.58
CA PRO A 172 7.24 10.66 16.94
C PRO A 172 7.72 12.07 17.31
N GLN A 173 7.08 13.11 16.78
CA GLN A 173 7.17 14.45 17.36
C GLN A 173 5.83 14.80 17.97
N LEU A 174 5.66 14.39 19.24
CA LEU A 174 4.68 15.02 20.12
C LEU A 174 5.41 16.06 20.95
N PHE A 175 4.79 17.23 21.02
CA PHE A 175 5.26 18.45 21.67
C PHE A 175 5.84 18.19 23.07
N ILE A 176 7.09 18.57 23.27
CA ILE A 176 7.66 18.82 24.60
C ILE A 176 7.11 20.17 25.06
N GLY A 177 6.05 20.12 25.87
CA GLY A 177 5.65 21.26 26.70
C GLY A 177 6.59 21.33 27.89
N THR A 178 7.60 22.20 27.81
CA THR A 178 8.50 22.51 28.92
C THR A 178 7.80 23.49 29.87
N GLN A 179 7.43 23.06 31.08
CA GLN A 179 7.81 23.74 32.32
C GLN A 179 7.34 22.92 33.53
N GLU A 180 8.25 22.17 34.14
CA GLU A 180 8.25 22.01 35.59
C GLU A 180 9.67 22.26 36.11
N THR A 181 9.75 23.22 37.00
CA THR A 181 10.92 23.71 37.73
C THR A 181 11.49 22.58 38.60
N PRO A 182 12.80 22.30 38.61
CA PRO A 182 13.37 21.29 39.48
C PRO A 182 13.53 21.83 40.90
N MET A 183 13.02 21.12 41.90
CA MET A 183 13.43 21.34 43.28
C MET A 183 14.86 20.81 43.47
N ALA A 184 15.72 21.71 43.92
CA ALA A 184 17.11 21.47 44.27
C ALA A 184 17.24 20.65 45.56
N ILE A 185 18.19 19.71 45.57
CA ILE A 185 18.87 19.24 46.79
C ILE A 185 20.37 19.24 46.47
N ASP A 186 21.08 20.17 47.09
CA ASP A 186 22.53 20.23 47.23
C ASP A 186 22.98 19.25 48.32
N GLU A 187 23.95 18.36 48.03
CA GLU A 187 25.18 18.21 48.84
C GLU A 187 26.20 17.23 48.20
N VAL A 188 27.26 17.83 47.60
CA VAL A 188 28.73 17.64 47.73
C VAL A 188 29.40 16.22 47.73
N PRO A 189 30.62 16.06 47.12
CA PRO A 189 31.08 14.81 46.50
C PRO A 189 32.23 14.10 47.26
N THR A 190 32.41 12.80 47.01
CA THR A 190 33.71 12.13 47.27
C THR A 190 33.94 10.92 46.34
N GLN A 191 35.07 10.92 45.64
CA GLN A 191 35.74 9.79 44.96
C GLN A 191 37.15 9.67 45.60
N PRO A 192 37.95 8.60 45.36
CA PRO A 192 37.70 7.18 45.06
C PRO A 192 38.55 6.26 46.02
N PRO A 193 38.76 4.93 45.80
CA PRO A 193 39.80 4.50 44.85
C PRO A 193 39.54 3.18 44.08
N THR A 194 40.34 3.07 43.02
CA THR A 194 40.69 1.99 42.10
C THR A 194 40.70 0.57 42.68
N HIS A 195 40.03 -0.36 41.98
CA HIS A 195 40.45 -1.76 41.90
C HIS A 195 40.22 -2.30 40.48
N GLU A 196 41.31 -2.46 39.74
CA GLU A 196 41.40 -3.48 38.70
C GLU A 196 41.31 -4.86 39.36
N ILE A 197 40.61 -5.82 38.74
CA ILE A 197 41.02 -7.23 38.62
C ILE A 197 39.96 -8.03 37.83
N ILE A 198 40.38 -8.41 36.62
CA ILE A 198 40.21 -9.73 35.96
C ILE A 198 38.79 -10.16 35.53
N SER A 199 38.62 -10.07 34.20
CA SER A 199 37.66 -10.80 33.35
C SER A 199 37.89 -12.33 33.38
N PRO A 200 36.83 -13.13 33.18
CA PRO A 200 36.99 -14.38 32.44
C PRO A 200 36.03 -14.46 31.23
N PHE A 201 36.65 -14.38 30.05
CA PHE A 201 36.37 -15.12 28.81
C PHE A 201 34.93 -15.13 28.23
N ARG A 202 34.77 -14.41 27.11
CA ARG A 202 34.12 -14.96 25.90
C ARG A 202 35.06 -14.83 24.72
N SER A 203 35.26 -15.93 24.01
CA SER A 203 36.13 -16.07 22.84
C SER A 203 35.71 -15.12 21.72
N VAL A 204 36.61 -14.22 21.31
CA VAL A 204 36.46 -13.43 20.08
C VAL A 204 37.41 -14.01 19.04
N THR A 205 36.88 -14.81 18.12
CA THR A 205 37.57 -15.05 16.85
C THR A 205 37.55 -13.75 16.04
N PRO A 206 38.69 -13.26 15.53
CA PRO A 206 38.69 -12.12 14.61
C PRO A 206 38.03 -12.53 13.28
N PRO A 207 37.35 -11.60 12.59
CA PRO A 207 36.84 -11.87 11.26
C PRO A 207 38.00 -12.09 10.28
N PRO A 208 37.83 -12.95 9.25
CA PRO A 208 38.87 -13.19 8.26
C PRO A 208 39.19 -11.90 7.47
N ARG A 209 40.48 -11.71 7.19
CA ARG A 209 41.03 -10.61 6.40
C ARG A 209 40.46 -10.65 4.97
N ALA A 210 39.93 -9.52 4.49
CA ALA A 210 39.48 -9.39 3.11
C ALA A 210 40.66 -9.63 2.14
N PRO A 211 40.46 -10.36 1.02
CA PRO A 211 41.44 -10.41 -0.05
C PRO A 211 41.56 -9.03 -0.70
N THR A 212 42.75 -8.45 -0.60
CA THR A 212 43.21 -7.39 -1.49
C THR A 212 43.51 -8.02 -2.83
N GLU A 213 42.68 -7.78 -3.85
CA GLU A 213 43.06 -7.95 -5.24
C GLU A 213 42.57 -6.74 -6.05
N ASP A 214 43.54 -6.08 -6.67
CA ASP A 214 43.34 -5.05 -7.69
C ASP A 214 42.57 -5.62 -8.90
N PRO A 215 41.80 -4.79 -9.62
CA PRO A 215 40.94 -5.25 -10.70
C PRO A 215 41.75 -5.66 -11.94
N PRO A 216 41.40 -6.74 -12.64
CA PRO A 216 41.92 -6.97 -13.97
C PRO A 216 41.24 -6.02 -14.96
N ILE A 217 42.05 -5.14 -15.55
CA ILE A 217 41.76 -4.35 -16.74
C ILE A 217 41.66 -5.30 -17.93
N THR A 218 40.51 -5.45 -18.60
CA THR A 218 40.48 -5.64 -20.08
C THR A 218 39.11 -5.35 -20.74
N ALA A 219 39.19 -4.53 -21.79
CA ALA A 219 38.39 -4.47 -23.02
C ALA A 219 36.89 -4.07 -23.00
N ARG A 220 36.69 -2.85 -23.52
CA ARG A 220 35.49 -2.35 -24.22
C ARG A 220 34.91 -3.34 -25.23
N ALA A 221 33.58 -3.36 -25.29
CA ALA A 221 32.84 -3.39 -26.55
C ALA A 221 31.70 -2.35 -26.46
N GLN A 222 31.84 -1.23 -27.17
CA GLN A 222 30.74 -0.31 -27.44
C GLN A 222 29.89 -0.91 -28.55
N ALA A 223 28.67 -1.34 -28.24
CA ALA A 223 27.65 -1.54 -29.27
C ALA A 223 27.01 -0.18 -29.57
N ALA A 224 27.04 0.17 -30.86
CA ALA A 224 26.61 1.45 -31.40
C ALA A 224 25.13 1.75 -31.07
N SER A 225 24.88 3.01 -30.73
CA SER A 225 23.56 3.61 -30.73
C SER A 225 23.05 3.73 -32.17
N GLU A 226 22.18 2.82 -32.60
CA GLU A 226 21.40 3.03 -33.82
C GLU A 226 20.14 3.82 -33.46
N GLN A 227 20.13 5.10 -33.83
CA GLN A 227 18.95 5.95 -33.71
C GLN A 227 17.86 5.46 -34.67
N VAL A 228 16.87 4.73 -34.14
CA VAL A 228 15.64 4.44 -34.90
C VAL A 228 14.72 5.66 -34.84
N LYS A 229 14.63 6.34 -35.99
CA LYS A 229 13.76 7.49 -36.30
C LYS A 229 12.28 7.17 -35.99
N PRO A 230 11.52 8.03 -35.28
CA PRO A 230 10.14 7.77 -34.90
C PRO A 230 9.20 8.10 -36.05
N GLN A 231 9.09 7.20 -37.04
CA GLN A 231 8.10 7.36 -38.12
C GLN A 231 7.34 6.08 -38.51
N LYS A 232 7.71 4.90 -37.98
CA LYS A 232 7.07 3.63 -38.35
C LYS A 232 6.09 3.02 -37.34
N LEU A 233 5.92 3.58 -36.13
CA LEU A 233 5.02 3.01 -35.11
C LEU A 233 3.57 3.52 -35.15
N LEU A 234 3.25 4.51 -36.00
CA LEU A 234 1.88 5.08 -36.11
C LEU A 234 0.95 4.29 -37.04
N GLN A 235 1.50 3.50 -37.98
CA GLN A 235 0.69 2.75 -38.94
C GLN A 235 -0.08 1.55 -38.35
N PRO A 236 0.45 0.75 -37.41
CA PRO A 236 -0.29 -0.40 -36.87
C PRO A 236 -1.48 0.02 -35.99
N CYS A 237 -1.37 1.13 -35.25
CA CYS A 237 -2.44 1.65 -34.41
C CYS A 237 -3.59 2.23 -35.24
N GLN A 238 -3.29 2.97 -36.31
CA GLN A 238 -4.33 3.50 -37.21
C GLN A 238 -5.06 2.39 -37.98
N ARG A 239 -4.37 1.33 -38.39
CA ARG A 239 -5.00 0.15 -39.04
C ARG A 239 -5.96 -0.60 -38.11
N ARG A 240 -5.63 -0.74 -36.82
CA ARG A 240 -6.48 -1.43 -35.84
C ARG A 240 -7.74 -0.65 -35.46
N ILE A 241 -7.67 0.68 -35.45
CA ILE A 241 -8.84 1.54 -35.23
C ILE A 241 -9.80 1.44 -36.42
N SER A 242 -9.27 1.49 -37.66
CA SER A 242 -10.07 1.36 -38.88
C SER A 242 -10.80 0.01 -38.99
N LEU A 243 -10.15 -1.10 -38.62
CA LEU A 243 -10.76 -2.45 -38.61
C LEU A 243 -11.89 -2.60 -37.58
N LYS A 244 -11.76 -2.01 -36.38
CA LYS A 244 -12.85 -1.99 -35.40
C LYS A 244 -14.03 -1.16 -35.87
N GLN A 245 -13.77 -0.06 -36.57
CA GLN A 245 -14.81 0.83 -37.07
C GLN A 245 -15.55 0.23 -38.28
N GLN A 246 -14.85 -0.48 -39.16
CA GLN A 246 -15.47 -1.29 -40.22
C GLN A 246 -16.31 -2.45 -39.68
N TYR A 247 -15.85 -3.13 -38.62
CA TYR A 247 -16.62 -4.20 -37.98
C TYR A 247 -17.92 -3.69 -37.34
N LEU A 248 -17.87 -2.53 -36.67
CA LEU A 248 -19.06 -1.91 -36.08
C LEU A 248 -20.04 -1.39 -37.14
N GLN A 249 -19.54 -0.86 -38.27
CA GLN A 249 -20.39 -0.47 -39.40
C GLN A 249 -21.05 -1.69 -40.05
N ALA A 250 -20.33 -2.81 -40.23
CA ALA A 250 -20.90 -4.04 -40.77
C ALA A 250 -22.00 -4.63 -39.87
N ILE A 251 -21.83 -4.56 -38.53
CA ILE A 251 -22.87 -4.95 -37.58
C ILE A 251 -24.09 -4.03 -37.70
N SER A 252 -23.88 -2.71 -37.76
CA SER A 252 -24.97 -1.75 -37.91
C SER A 252 -25.76 -1.96 -39.21
N THR A 253 -25.11 -2.32 -40.32
CA THR A 253 -25.80 -2.60 -41.58
C THR A 253 -26.60 -3.90 -41.49
N TYR A 254 -26.07 -4.94 -40.83
CA TYR A 254 -26.76 -6.22 -40.65
C TYR A 254 -28.08 -6.09 -39.87
N TYR A 255 -28.13 -5.20 -38.87
CA TYR A 255 -29.35 -4.92 -38.10
C TYR A 255 -30.33 -3.96 -38.79
N ILE A 256 -29.91 -3.27 -39.85
CA ILE A 256 -30.78 -2.38 -40.64
C ILE A 256 -31.40 -3.12 -41.84
N THR A 257 -30.71 -4.13 -42.39
CA THR A 257 -31.19 -4.89 -43.55
C THR A 257 -32.08 -6.09 -43.21
N ASP A 258 -31.98 -6.63 -41.99
CA ASP A 258 -32.83 -7.74 -41.56
C ASP A 258 -33.96 -7.20 -40.66
N GLY A 259 -35.01 -6.71 -41.33
CA GLY A 259 -36.20 -6.12 -40.72
C GLY A 259 -36.92 -7.09 -39.80
N ASN A 260 -36.58 -7.08 -38.51
CA ASN A 260 -37.32 -7.79 -37.47
C ASN A 260 -38.18 -6.80 -36.67
N PRO A 261 -39.52 -6.79 -36.82
CA PRO A 261 -40.41 -5.74 -36.33
C PRO A 261 -40.72 -5.79 -34.82
N ARG A 262 -39.85 -6.37 -33.98
CA ARG A 262 -40.13 -6.54 -32.53
C ARG A 262 -39.38 -5.61 -31.57
N TYR A 263 -38.58 -4.66 -32.06
CA TYR A 263 -37.79 -3.77 -31.19
C TYR A 263 -38.05 -2.27 -31.37
N ASN A 264 -39.24 -1.88 -31.84
CA ASN A 264 -39.64 -0.47 -31.99
C ASN A 264 -40.52 0.07 -30.84
N ALA A 265 -40.28 -0.37 -29.60
CA ALA A 265 -41.06 0.11 -28.44
C ALA A 265 -40.23 0.52 -27.21
N ALA A 266 -38.90 0.69 -27.32
CA ALA A 266 -38.06 0.97 -26.16
C ALA A 266 -37.06 2.13 -26.33
N LEU A 267 -37.33 3.07 -27.26
CA LEU A 267 -36.53 4.29 -27.44
C LEU A 267 -37.38 5.56 -27.50
N GLN A 268 -38.48 5.60 -26.74
CA GLN A 268 -39.10 6.85 -26.33
C GLN A 268 -39.39 6.82 -24.83
N LEU A 269 -38.43 7.32 -24.05
CA LEU A 269 -38.60 8.10 -22.81
C LEU A 269 -37.24 8.76 -22.48
#